data_AF-A0A4Z2J6G5-F1
#
_entry.id   AF-A0A4Z2J6G5-F1
#
_cell.length_a   1.000
_cell.length_b   1.000
_cell.length_c   1.000
_cell.angle_alpha   90.00
_cell.angle_beta   90.00
_cell.angle_gamma   90.00
#
_symmetry.space_group_name_H-M   'P 1'
#
loop_
_entity.id
_entity.type
_entity.pdbx_description
1 polymer ?
#
loop_
_entity_poly.entity_id
_entity_poly.type
_entity_poly.pdbx_seq_one_letter_code
_entity_poly.pdbx_strand_id
1 'polypeptide(L)'
;MRLVKLLSRGEGIRTLLWTFIKSFQALPYVALLIAMLFFIYAVIGMQVFGKVAMVDGTHINRNNNFQTFPQAVLLLFRCATGEAWQEIMLACISGKLCDPESDYNPGEEYTCGSGFAIIYFITFYMLCAFLVHTHLKQCLS
;
A
#
# COMPACT_ATOMS: atom_id res chain seq x y z
N MET A 1 -23.45 -7.93 17.59
CA MET A 1 -23.65 -7.09 18.79
C MET A 1 -23.85 -7.84 20.13
N ARG A 2 -24.00 -9.19 20.18
CA ARG A 2 -24.10 -9.94 21.46
C ARG A 2 -22.74 -10.23 22.13
N LEU A 3 -21.67 -10.46 21.36
CA LEU A 3 -20.30 -10.68 21.85
C LEU A 3 -19.69 -9.47 22.57
N VAL A 4 -20.01 -8.25 22.12
CA VAL A 4 -19.51 -6.99 22.72
C VAL A 4 -19.99 -6.81 24.17
N LYS A 5 -21.19 -7.32 24.51
CA LYS A 5 -21.74 -7.29 25.88
C LYS A 5 -21.08 -8.28 26.85
N LEU A 6 -20.37 -9.29 26.34
CA LEU A 6 -19.57 -10.23 27.14
C LEU A 6 -18.20 -9.63 27.49
N LEU A 7 -17.62 -8.86 26.56
CA LEU A 7 -16.37 -8.11 26.78
C LEU A 7 -16.53 -6.96 27.77
N SER A 8 -17.72 -6.37 27.90
CA SER A 8 -18.01 -5.28 28.84
C SER A 8 -18.20 -5.73 30.30
N ARG A 9 -18.17 -7.04 30.59
CA ARG A 9 -18.38 -7.60 31.94
C ARG A 9 -17.08 -7.76 32.73
N GLY A 10 -15.91 -7.73 32.08
CA GLY A 10 -14.61 -7.78 32.74
C GLY A 10 -14.03 -6.39 32.92
N GLU A 11 -13.83 -5.96 34.17
CA GLU A 11 -13.22 -4.66 34.50
C GLU A 11 -11.83 -4.50 33.86
N GLY A 12 -11.04 -5.58 33.78
CA GLY A 12 -9.74 -5.60 33.10
C GLY A 12 -9.81 -5.36 31.59
N ILE A 13 -10.81 -5.91 30.89
CA ILE A 13 -11.02 -5.68 29.45
C ILE A 13 -11.47 -4.24 29.21
N ARG A 14 -12.33 -3.71 30.09
CA ARG A 14 -12.79 -2.32 29.99
C ARG A 14 -11.63 -1.35 30.17
N THR A 15 -10.74 -1.59 31.13
CA THR A 15 -9.52 -0.80 31.31
C THR A 15 -8.61 -0.92 30.09
N LEU A 16 -8.32 -2.14 29.59
CA LEU A 16 -7.51 -2.34 28.38
C LEU A 16 -8.05 -1.61 27.16
N LEU A 17 -9.36 -1.72 26.89
CA LEU A 17 -10.01 -1.02 25.78
C LEU A 17 -9.98 0.50 25.97
N TRP A 18 -10.17 0.97 27.19
CA TRP A 18 -10.10 2.40 27.51
C TRP A 18 -8.68 2.94 27.30
N THR A 19 -7.65 2.22 27.76
CA THR A 19 -6.25 2.58 27.54
C THR A 19 -5.91 2.60 26.04
N PHE A 20 -6.38 1.60 25.29
CA PHE A 20 -6.21 1.53 23.83
C PHE A 20 -6.84 2.75 23.13
N ILE A 21 -8.09 3.08 23.47
CA ILE A 21 -8.79 4.25 22.91
C ILE A 21 -8.08 5.56 23.27
N LYS A 22 -7.52 5.68 24.48
CA LYS A 22 -6.77 6.88 24.86
C LYS A 22 -5.48 7.04 24.05
N SER A 23 -4.79 5.94 23.74
CA SER A 23 -3.60 5.95 22.88
C SER A 23 -3.92 6.43 21.45
N PHE A 24 -5.15 6.26 20.96
CA PHE A 24 -5.57 6.79 19.66
C PHE A 24 -5.66 8.33 19.60
N GLN A 25 -5.72 9.03 20.74
CA GLN A 25 -5.76 10.50 20.74
C GLN A 25 -4.47 11.13 20.23
N ALA A 26 -3.33 10.41 20.30
CA ALA A 26 -2.04 10.86 19.76
C ALA A 26 -1.81 10.45 18.29
N LEU A 27 -2.65 9.57 17.74
CA LEU A 27 -2.48 9.01 16.39
C LEU A 27 -3.05 9.82 15.20
N PRO A 28 -3.92 10.85 15.33
CA PRO A 28 -4.56 11.42 14.14
C PRO A 28 -3.57 12.15 13.22
N TYR A 29 -2.57 12.85 13.77
CA TYR A 29 -1.55 13.52 12.97
C TYR A 29 -0.68 12.52 12.19
N VAL A 30 -0.35 11.38 12.81
CA VAL A 30 0.41 10.30 12.18
C VAL A 30 -0.40 9.62 11.09
N ALA A 31 -1.67 9.30 11.37
CA ALA A 31 -2.56 8.72 10.38
C ALA A 31 -2.71 9.62 9.15
N LEU A 32 -2.74 10.94 9.35
CA LEU A 32 -2.77 11.92 8.26
C LEU A 32 -1.48 11.92 7.44
N LEU A 33 -0.31 11.83 8.09
CA LEU A 33 0.98 11.69 7.40
C LEU A 33 1.06 10.40 6.57
N ILE A 34 0.61 9.27 7.13
CA ILE A 34 0.54 7.99 6.40
C ILE A 34 -0.43 8.09 5.23
N ALA A 35 -1.61 8.68 5.43
CA ALA A 35 -2.58 8.88 4.35
C ALA A 35 -2.00 9.76 3.22
N MET A 36 -1.28 10.82 3.57
CA MET A 36 -0.60 11.69 2.61
C MET A 36 0.52 10.95 1.85
N LEU A 37 1.30 10.11 2.53
CA LEU A 37 2.31 9.26 1.89
C LEU A 37 1.65 8.33 0.85
N PHE A 38 0.58 7.64 1.25
CA PHE A 38 -0.16 6.74 0.36
C PHE A 38 -0.76 7.47 -0.84
N PHE A 39 -1.30 8.68 -0.62
CA PHE A 39 -1.83 9.50 -1.70
C PHE A 39 -0.76 9.87 -2.74
N ILE A 40 0.40 10.38 -2.29
CA ILE A 40 1.50 10.78 -3.17
C ILE A 40 2.00 9.58 -3.97
N TYR A 41 2.28 8.47 -3.29
CA TYR A 41 2.78 7.26 -3.95
C TYR A 41 1.74 6.67 -4.90
N ALA A 42 0.46 6.62 -4.53
CA ALA A 42 -0.60 6.11 -5.42
C ALA A 42 -0.67 6.91 -6.72
N VAL A 43 -0.66 8.25 -6.65
CA VAL A 43 -0.69 9.10 -7.85
C VAL A 43 0.56 8.87 -8.71
N ILE A 44 1.76 8.84 -8.11
CA ILE A 44 3.00 8.57 -8.86
C ILE A 44 2.96 7.18 -9.50
N GLY A 45 2.54 6.16 -8.76
CA GLY A 45 2.43 4.78 -9.24
C GLY A 45 1.45 4.64 -10.40
N MET A 46 0.32 5.34 -10.37
CA MET A 46 -0.61 5.39 -11.50
C MET A 46 0.02 6.01 -12.74
N GLN A 47 0.77 7.12 -12.60
CA GLN A 47 1.40 7.78 -13.75
C GLN A 47 2.52 6.94 -14.37
N VAL A 48 3.29 6.21 -13.58
CA VAL A 48 4.46 5.46 -14.06
C VAL A 48 4.12 4.02 -14.45
N PHE A 49 3.26 3.34 -13.67
CA PHE A 49 2.98 1.91 -13.81
C PHE A 49 1.54 1.61 -14.25
N GLY A 50 0.68 2.62 -14.43
CA GLY A 50 -0.72 2.43 -14.81
C GLY A 50 -0.93 1.80 -16.18
N LYS A 51 0.07 1.85 -17.07
CA LYS A 51 0.02 1.23 -18.41
C LYS A 51 0.46 -0.23 -18.46
N VAL A 52 0.93 -0.80 -17.36
CA VAL A 52 1.37 -2.21 -17.32
C VAL A 52 0.14 -3.10 -17.46
N ALA A 53 0.17 -4.04 -18.42
CA ALA A 53 -0.92 -4.96 -18.67
C ALA A 53 -1.22 -5.85 -17.47
N MET A 54 -2.51 -6.11 -17.25
CA MET A 54 -2.97 -7.07 -16.26
C MET A 54 -2.95 -8.47 -16.86
N VAL A 55 -1.96 -9.27 -16.47
CA VAL A 55 -1.79 -10.65 -16.96
C VAL A 55 -2.05 -11.62 -15.83
N ASP A 56 -3.00 -12.54 -16.03
CA ASP A 56 -3.33 -13.58 -15.06
C ASP A 56 -2.11 -14.46 -14.75
N GLY A 57 -1.91 -14.76 -13.47
CA GLY A 57 -0.72 -15.49 -12.99
C GLY A 57 0.50 -14.61 -12.71
N THR A 58 0.47 -13.32 -13.05
CA THR A 58 1.51 -12.36 -12.63
C THR A 58 1.10 -11.58 -11.38
N HIS A 59 2.06 -10.87 -10.79
CA HIS A 59 1.80 -9.99 -9.64
C HIS A 59 1.07 -8.69 -10.01
N ILE A 60 0.94 -8.38 -11.31
CA ILE A 60 0.10 -7.29 -11.81
C ILE A 60 -1.09 -7.90 -12.55
N ASN A 61 -2.25 -7.86 -11.89
CA ASN A 61 -3.47 -8.48 -12.38
C ASN A 61 -4.69 -7.63 -12.02
N ARG A 62 -5.89 -8.12 -12.34
CA ARG A 62 -7.16 -7.41 -12.10
C ARG A 62 -7.38 -6.99 -10.65
N ASN A 63 -6.78 -7.71 -9.69
CA ASN A 63 -6.91 -7.44 -8.25
C ASN A 63 -5.70 -6.68 -7.68
N ASN A 64 -4.63 -6.49 -8.46
CA ASN A 64 -3.39 -5.87 -8.00
C ASN A 64 -2.76 -5.07 -9.15
N ASN A 65 -3.13 -3.79 -9.29
CA ASN A 65 -2.66 -2.93 -10.38
C ASN A 65 -2.64 -1.44 -9.98
N PHE A 66 -2.09 -0.62 -10.87
CA PHE A 66 -1.99 0.83 -10.74
C PHE A 66 -2.93 1.58 -11.72
N GLN A 67 -3.97 0.94 -12.26
CA GLN A 67 -4.83 1.59 -13.26
C GLN A 67 -5.81 2.60 -12.67
N THR A 68 -6.22 2.39 -11.43
CA THR A 68 -7.16 3.28 -10.73
C THR A 68 -6.64 3.62 -9.34
N PHE A 69 -7.06 4.78 -8.82
CA PHE A 69 -6.59 5.28 -7.52
C PHE A 69 -6.88 4.32 -6.35
N PRO A 70 -8.10 3.78 -6.17
CA PRO A 70 -8.36 2.85 -5.08
C PRO A 70 -7.54 1.55 -5.18
N GLN A 71 -7.31 1.04 -6.40
CA GLN A 71 -6.50 -0.16 -6.62
C GLN A 71 -5.02 0.10 -6.31
N ALA A 72 -4.49 1.25 -6.73
CA ALA A 72 -3.13 1.66 -6.41
C ALA A 72 -2.92 1.77 -4.88
N VAL A 73 -3.88 2.35 -4.16
CA VAL A 73 -3.84 2.43 -2.69
C VAL A 73 -3.89 1.04 -2.06
N LEU A 74 -4.74 0.14 -2.55
CA LEU A 74 -4.84 -1.23 -2.04
C LEU A 74 -3.54 -2.03 -2.28
N LEU A 75 -2.94 -1.89 -3.46
CA LEU A 75 -1.65 -2.49 -3.78
C LEU A 75 -0.54 -1.94 -2.86
N LEU A 76 -0.50 -0.62 -2.65
CA LEU A 76 0.46 -0.01 -1.72
C LEU A 76 0.24 -0.47 -0.28
N PHE A 77 -1.01 -0.68 0.14
CA PHE A 77 -1.33 -1.24 1.45
C PHE A 77 -0.78 -2.67 1.58
N ARG A 78 -0.92 -3.49 0.54
CA ARG A 78 -0.31 -4.82 0.47
C ARG A 78 1.23 -4.75 0.55
N CYS A 79 1.86 -3.78 -0.10
CA CYS A 79 3.29 -3.57 0.02
C CYS A 79 3.70 -3.13 1.44
N ALA A 80 2.89 -2.30 2.10
CA ALA A 80 3.14 -1.81 3.46
C ALA A 80 3.04 -2.92 4.51
N THR A 81 2.22 -3.96 4.29
CA THR A 81 2.18 -5.17 5.14
C THR A 81 3.35 -6.12 4.86
N GLY A 82 4.20 -5.81 3.87
CA GLY A 82 5.35 -6.64 3.48
C GLY A 82 4.98 -7.84 2.62
N GLU A 83 3.74 -7.93 2.13
CA GLU A 83 3.28 -9.08 1.37
C GLU A 83 3.70 -8.98 -0.11
N ALA A 84 4.62 -9.85 -0.54
CA ALA A 84 5.05 -10.02 -1.93
C ALA A 84 5.46 -8.71 -2.66
N TRP A 85 5.94 -7.71 -1.91
CA TRP A 85 6.26 -6.39 -2.46
C TRP A 85 7.43 -6.42 -3.43
N GLN A 86 8.35 -7.38 -3.27
CA GLN A 86 9.52 -7.57 -4.11
C GLN A 86 9.10 -8.07 -5.49
N GLU A 87 8.17 -9.00 -5.55
CA GLU A 87 7.62 -9.54 -6.79
C GLU A 87 6.76 -8.51 -7.52
N ILE A 88 6.00 -7.69 -6.77
CA ILE A 88 5.27 -6.54 -7.33
C ILE A 88 6.26 -5.54 -7.95
N MET A 89 7.36 -5.22 -7.25
CA MET A 89 8.42 -4.36 -7.78
C MET A 89 8.99 -4.92 -9.08
N LEU A 90 9.36 -6.21 -9.10
CA LEU A 90 9.89 -6.88 -10.30
C LEU A 90 8.88 -6.90 -11.45
N ALA A 91 7.58 -6.96 -11.15
CA ALA A 91 6.51 -6.89 -12.13
C ALA A 91 6.31 -5.47 -12.70
N CYS A 92 6.88 -4.43 -12.09
CA CYS A 92 6.82 -3.03 -12.54
C CYS A 92 8.10 -2.51 -13.23
N ILE A 93 9.18 -3.31 -13.28
CA ILE A 93 10.43 -2.95 -13.99
C ILE A 93 10.15 -2.82 -15.50
N SER A 94 10.97 -2.09 -16.24
CA SER A 94 10.90 -1.99 -17.71
C SER A 94 10.86 -3.36 -18.42
N GLY A 95 10.23 -3.41 -19.60
CA GLY A 95 10.16 -4.63 -20.41
C GLY A 95 8.85 -5.41 -20.25
N LYS A 96 7.79 -4.78 -19.72
CA LYS A 96 6.49 -5.42 -19.48
C LYS A 96 5.56 -5.17 -20.63
N LEU A 97 4.64 -6.12 -20.81
CA LEU A 97 3.52 -5.97 -21.72
C LEU A 97 2.71 -4.73 -21.33
N CYS A 98 2.46 -3.86 -22.30
CA CYS A 98 1.57 -2.71 -22.17
C CYS A 98 0.11 -3.16 -22.28
N ASP A 99 -0.78 -2.51 -21.53
CA ASP A 99 -2.21 -2.73 -21.69
C ASP A 99 -2.64 -2.40 -23.13
N PRO A 100 -3.41 -3.27 -23.83
CA PRO A 100 -3.91 -3.01 -25.18
C PRO A 100 -4.71 -1.71 -25.33
N GLU A 101 -5.30 -1.19 -24.25
CA GLU A 101 -6.01 0.09 -24.25
C GLU A 101 -5.07 1.30 -24.11
N SER A 102 -3.77 1.10 -23.92
CA SER A 102 -2.77 2.16 -23.82
C SER A 102 -2.24 2.59 -25.19
N ASP A 103 -1.89 3.87 -25.32
CA ASP A 103 -1.20 4.38 -26.51
C ASP A 103 0.25 3.87 -26.56
N TYR A 104 0.55 2.95 -27.48
CA TYR A 104 1.91 2.49 -27.85
C TYR A 104 2.01 2.27 -29.36
N ASN A 105 3.21 2.38 -29.95
CA ASN A 105 3.38 2.16 -31.39
C ASN A 105 3.42 0.67 -31.73
N PRO A 106 3.00 0.25 -32.94
CA PRO A 106 3.14 -1.13 -33.39
C PRO A 106 4.59 -1.64 -33.23
N GLY A 107 4.76 -2.74 -32.51
CA GLY A 107 6.08 -3.31 -32.17
C GLY A 107 6.67 -2.86 -30.82
N GLU A 108 6.01 -1.93 -30.11
CA GLU A 108 6.44 -1.43 -28.78
C GLU A 108 5.65 -2.02 -27.61
N GLU A 109 5.05 -3.20 -27.79
CA GLU A 109 4.18 -3.87 -26.81
C GLU A 109 4.86 -4.18 -25.48
N TYR A 110 6.19 -4.31 -25.44
CA TYR A 110 6.97 -4.65 -24.24
C TYR A 110 7.74 -3.45 -23.67
N THR A 111 7.28 -2.22 -23.90
CA THR A 111 7.97 -1.01 -23.45
C THR A 111 7.46 -0.47 -22.10
N CYS A 112 6.43 -1.08 -21.52
CA CYS A 112 5.85 -0.63 -20.26
C CYS A 112 6.66 -1.05 -19.03
N GLY A 113 6.41 -0.34 -17.92
CA GLY A 113 7.23 -0.43 -16.70
C GLY A 113 8.43 0.51 -16.73
N SER A 114 9.14 0.62 -15.62
CA SER A 114 10.29 1.52 -15.51
C SER A 114 11.32 1.01 -14.51
N GLY A 115 12.61 1.22 -14.79
CA GLY A 115 13.68 0.99 -13.81
C GLY A 115 13.51 1.84 -12.54
N PHE A 116 12.72 2.92 -12.61
CA PHE A 116 12.32 3.71 -11.45
C PHE A 116 11.55 2.89 -10.39
N ALA A 117 10.95 1.76 -10.75
CA ALA A 117 10.26 0.85 -9.83
C ALA A 117 11.10 0.50 -8.60
N ILE A 118 12.40 0.24 -8.78
CA ILE A 118 13.29 -0.15 -7.68
C ILE A 118 13.36 0.94 -6.62
N ILE A 119 13.61 2.19 -7.03
CA ILE A 119 13.71 3.34 -6.13
C ILE A 119 12.33 3.63 -5.51
N TYR A 120 11.27 3.57 -6.30
CA TYR A 120 9.90 3.80 -5.86
C TYR A 120 9.49 2.85 -4.72
N PHE A 121 9.62 1.53 -4.91
CA PHE A 121 9.18 0.55 -3.91
C PHE A 121 10.09 0.52 -2.68
N ILE A 122 11.42 0.65 -2.85
CA ILE A 122 12.35 0.66 -1.71
C ILE A 122 12.11 1.90 -0.84
N THR A 123 11.98 3.09 -1.45
CA THR A 123 11.72 4.32 -0.68
C THR A 123 10.38 4.28 0.02
N PHE A 124 9.33 3.78 -0.64
CA PHE A 124 8.02 3.57 -0.02
C PHE A 124 8.12 2.65 1.21
N TYR A 125 8.77 1.50 1.06
CA TYR A 125 8.90 0.52 2.13
C TYR A 125 9.67 1.09 3.32
N MET A 126 10.79 1.78 3.08
CA MET A 126 11.59 2.41 4.13
C MET A 126 10.83 3.50 4.87
N LEU A 127 10.12 4.39 4.15
CA LEU A 127 9.32 5.45 4.75
C LEU A 127 8.13 4.90 5.54
N CYS A 128 7.44 3.91 4.99
CA CYS A 128 6.30 3.28 5.66
C CYS A 128 6.75 2.53 6.92
N ALA A 129 7.85 1.76 6.84
CA ALA A 129 8.42 1.08 8.00
C ALA A 129 8.90 2.07 9.07
N PHE A 130 9.53 3.19 8.67
CA PHE A 130 9.94 4.25 9.59
C PHE A 130 8.75 4.87 10.32
N LEU A 131 7.70 5.26 9.59
CA LEU A 131 6.49 5.85 10.18
C LEU A 131 5.78 4.85 11.10
N VAL A 132 5.59 3.61 10.67
CA VAL A 132 4.93 2.58 11.49
C VAL A 132 5.75 2.25 12.74
N HIS A 133 7.05 2.01 12.63
CA HIS A 133 7.90 1.62 13.75
C HIS A 133 8.09 2.73 14.78
N THR A 134 8.25 3.97 14.32
CA THR A 134 8.43 5.14 15.20
C THR A 134 7.18 5.38 16.04
N HIS A 135 6.00 5.24 15.43
CA HIS A 135 4.74 5.53 16.12
C HIS A 135 4.18 4.34 16.91
N LEU A 136 4.48 3.10 16.51
CA LEU A 136 4.15 1.92 17.32
C LEU A 136 4.94 1.91 18.64
N LYS A 137 6.22 2.34 18.61
CA LYS A 137 7.02 2.53 19.84
C LYS A 137 6.42 3.61 20.75
N GLN A 138 5.89 4.69 20.19
CA GLN A 138 5.30 5.79 20.95
C GLN A 138 3.94 5.43 21.58
N CYS A 139 3.22 4.44 21.05
CA CYS A 139 2.01 3.90 21.68
C CYS A 139 2.28 2.88 22.79
N LEU A 140 3.49 2.29 22.84
CA LEU A 140 3.89 1.28 23.81
C LEU A 140 4.75 1.84 24.97
N SER A 141 5.19 3.10 24.86
CA SER A 141 5.89 3.86 25.89
C SER A 141 4.93 4.78 26.65
#